data_AF-A0A327TQA5-F1
#
_entry.id   AF-A0A327TQA5-F1
#
_cell.length_a   1.000
_cell.length_b   1.000
_cell.length_c   1.000
_cell.angle_alpha   90.00
_cell.angle_beta   90.00
_cell.angle_gamma   90.00
#
_symmetry.space_group_name_H-M   'P 1'
#
loop_
_entity.id
_entity.type
_entity.pdbx_description
1 polymer ?
#
loop_
_entity_poly.entity_id
_entity_poly.type
_entity_poly.pdbx_seq_one_letter_code
_entity_poly.pdbx_strand_id
1 'polypeptide(L)'
;MVLGEIPTTRVPGRLQQSPGHLIRVAQQVHTRLWSEYVGTELTAPQFAVLLVLALEPGADQRTVGERASLDKATMAEMVARLVRRGLVLRRRDPADGRRKLLALSQNGAQAVREATGGVVRVQRTLFEPLSPEEQLEIVRVMARIARLEPSAVAVMGDARPTLDAQRAIGYLIRVAQQVHTKLWSEKVGTELTAPQYAVLDALETEPGADQRTVGELASLDKATMAEMVSRLVRRGLVLRRRDPSDGRRNLLSLSPTGQELLHRSTAGVREVQEALLSPLEPQEHAQALALLAKAARL
;
A
#
# COMPACT_ATOMS: atom_id res chain seq x y z
N MET A 1 7.09 7.95 -12.83
CA MET A 1 8.09 8.46 -11.88
C MET A 1 8.63 7.25 -11.12
N VAL A 2 9.89 6.89 -11.34
CA VAL A 2 10.52 5.75 -10.65
C VAL A 2 10.74 6.16 -9.20
N LEU A 3 10.06 5.50 -8.26
CA LEU A 3 10.31 5.67 -6.83
C LEU A 3 11.76 5.22 -6.57
N GLY A 4 12.60 6.10 -6.03
CA GLY A 4 14.00 5.78 -5.69
C GLY A 4 14.09 4.67 -4.63
N GLU A 5 15.30 4.17 -4.39
CA GLU A 5 15.54 3.21 -3.30
C GLU A 5 15.02 3.79 -1.97
N ILE A 6 14.20 3.00 -1.27
CA ILE A 6 13.70 3.35 0.06
C ILE A 6 14.78 2.89 1.05
N PRO A 7 15.43 3.80 1.77
CA PRO A 7 16.47 3.41 2.71
C PRO A 7 15.84 2.75 3.94
N THR A 8 16.43 1.66 4.40
CA THR A 8 15.87 0.83 5.48
C THR A 8 16.76 0.80 6.74
N THR A 9 17.95 1.39 6.69
CA THR A 9 19.02 1.18 7.65
C THR A 9 18.91 1.97 8.96
N ARG A 10 17.95 2.90 9.08
CA ARG A 10 17.87 3.82 10.23
C ARG A 10 16.43 4.30 10.45
N VAL A 11 15.51 3.41 10.83
CA VAL A 11 14.11 3.76 11.19
C VAL A 11 13.98 3.80 12.71
N PRO A 12 13.32 4.80 13.34
CA PRO A 12 13.14 4.83 14.79
C PRO A 12 12.38 3.60 15.30
N GLY A 13 12.68 3.12 16.50
CA GLY A 13 12.01 1.96 17.09
C GLY A 13 10.48 2.07 17.13
N ARG A 14 9.94 3.29 17.32
CA ARG A 14 8.50 3.59 17.26
C ARG A 14 7.87 3.35 15.88
N LEU A 15 8.60 3.63 14.80
CA LEU A 15 8.13 3.43 13.42
C LEU A 15 8.40 2.01 12.91
N GLN A 16 9.52 1.39 13.32
CA GLN A 16 9.84 -0.01 13.00
C GLN A 16 8.77 -0.99 13.52
N GLN A 17 8.14 -0.65 14.65
CA GLN A 17 7.08 -1.45 15.27
C GLN A 17 5.67 -0.99 14.90
N SER A 18 5.53 -0.01 13.99
CA SER A 18 4.23 0.53 13.61
C SER A 18 3.64 -0.23 12.41
N PRO A 19 2.56 -1.02 12.58
CA PRO A 19 1.99 -1.81 11.48
C PRO A 19 1.54 -0.93 10.30
N GLY A 20 0.99 0.26 10.55
CA GLY A 20 0.60 1.21 9.51
C GLY A 20 1.79 1.73 8.70
N HIS A 21 2.94 1.96 9.36
CA HIS A 21 4.18 2.31 8.67
C HIS A 21 4.68 1.15 7.80
N LEU A 22 4.76 -0.06 8.35
CA LEU A 22 5.23 -1.25 7.63
C LEU A 22 4.37 -1.56 6.40
N ILE A 23 3.04 -1.52 6.54
CA ILE A 23 2.09 -1.73 5.42
C ILE A 23 2.30 -0.67 4.32
N ARG A 24 2.49 0.59 4.71
CA ARG A 24 2.77 1.66 3.76
C ARG A 24 4.07 1.41 3.00
N VAL A 25 5.14 1.03 3.69
CA VAL A 25 6.44 0.75 3.05
C VAL A 25 6.33 -0.47 2.13
N ALA A 26 5.66 -1.55 2.57
CA ALA A 26 5.38 -2.70 1.74
C ALA A 26 4.59 -2.31 0.46
N GLN A 27 3.63 -1.39 0.56
CA GLN A 27 2.90 -0.87 -0.61
C GLN A 27 3.80 -0.03 -1.53
N GLN A 28 4.75 0.74 -0.99
CA GLN A 28 5.73 1.48 -1.81
C GLN A 28 6.66 0.52 -2.56
N VAL A 29 7.16 -0.53 -1.89
CA VAL A 29 7.95 -1.59 -2.50
C VAL A 29 7.15 -2.29 -3.60
N HIS A 30 5.92 -2.70 -3.32
CA HIS A 30 5.02 -3.30 -4.30
C HIS A 30 4.80 -2.39 -5.52
N THR A 31 4.56 -1.09 -5.32
CA THR A 31 4.34 -0.13 -6.41
C THR A 31 5.58 0.04 -7.30
N ARG A 32 6.77 0.03 -6.68
CA ARG A 32 8.05 0.09 -7.41
C ARG A 32 8.27 -1.18 -8.23
N LEU A 33 8.14 -2.35 -7.62
CA LEU A 33 8.29 -3.65 -8.31
C LEU A 33 7.27 -3.81 -9.44
N TRP A 34 6.04 -3.35 -9.23
CA TRP A 34 5.02 -3.32 -10.28
C TRP A 34 5.48 -2.50 -11.49
N SER A 35 5.95 -1.29 -11.24
CA SER A 35 6.45 -0.40 -12.31
C SER A 35 7.66 -1.00 -13.03
N GLU A 36 8.51 -1.73 -12.31
CA GLU A 36 9.72 -2.39 -12.83
C GLU A 36 9.41 -3.63 -13.69
N TYR A 37 8.55 -4.54 -13.21
CA TYR A 37 8.33 -5.83 -13.85
C TYR A 37 7.07 -5.90 -14.73
N VAL A 38 6.06 -5.08 -14.47
CA VAL A 38 4.80 -5.04 -15.25
C VAL A 38 4.75 -3.78 -16.13
N GLY A 39 5.32 -2.67 -15.66
CA GLY A 39 5.27 -1.38 -16.33
C GLY A 39 4.19 -0.45 -15.77
N THR A 40 3.96 0.66 -16.46
CA THR A 40 3.06 1.75 -15.98
C THR A 40 1.72 1.83 -16.71
N GLU A 41 1.58 1.11 -17.84
CA GLU A 41 0.37 1.12 -18.69
C GLU A 41 -0.82 0.38 -18.07
N LEU A 42 -0.55 -0.63 -17.24
CA LEU A 42 -1.56 -1.41 -16.53
C LEU A 42 -1.26 -1.33 -15.04
N THR A 43 -2.17 -0.76 -14.25
CA THR A 43 -1.98 -0.65 -12.80
C THR A 43 -2.37 -1.94 -12.07
N ALA A 44 -1.85 -2.17 -10.87
CA ALA A 44 -2.22 -3.36 -10.08
C ALA A 44 -3.74 -3.51 -9.85
N PRO A 45 -4.50 -2.44 -9.52
CA PRO A 45 -5.96 -2.52 -9.47
C PRO A 45 -6.62 -2.86 -10.82
N GLN A 46 -6.11 -2.33 -11.93
CA GLN A 46 -6.63 -2.66 -13.26
C GLN A 46 -6.39 -4.13 -13.59
N PHE A 47 -5.18 -4.63 -13.35
CA PHE A 47 -4.88 -6.05 -13.52
C PHE A 47 -5.77 -6.94 -12.66
N ALA A 48 -6.02 -6.59 -11.39
CA ALA A 48 -6.92 -7.33 -10.52
C ALA A 48 -8.34 -7.41 -11.11
N VAL A 49 -8.88 -6.30 -11.64
CA VAL A 49 -10.18 -6.29 -12.33
C VAL A 49 -10.17 -7.19 -13.57
N LEU A 50 -9.13 -7.11 -14.40
CA LEU A 50 -9.03 -7.94 -15.60
C LEU A 50 -8.88 -9.43 -15.26
N LEU A 51 -8.14 -9.76 -14.20
CA LEU A 51 -7.94 -11.13 -13.72
C LEU A 51 -9.26 -11.72 -13.19
N VAL A 52 -10.03 -10.96 -12.41
CA VAL A 52 -11.38 -11.38 -11.97
C VAL A 52 -12.27 -11.67 -13.18
N LEU A 53 -12.25 -10.80 -14.20
CA LEU A 53 -13.04 -11.02 -15.42
C LEU A 53 -12.53 -12.17 -16.30
N ALA A 54 -11.24 -12.53 -16.20
CA ALA A 54 -10.69 -13.71 -16.85
C ALA A 54 -11.22 -15.00 -16.19
N LEU A 55 -11.33 -14.99 -14.86
CA LEU A 55 -11.81 -16.12 -14.06
C LEU A 55 -13.34 -16.22 -14.09
N GLU A 56 -14.04 -15.08 -14.14
CA GLU A 56 -15.50 -14.99 -14.09
C GLU A 56 -16.09 -14.11 -15.20
N PRO A 57 -16.06 -14.58 -16.46
CA PRO A 57 -16.71 -13.88 -17.55
C PRO A 57 -18.21 -13.72 -17.29
N GLY A 58 -18.73 -12.51 -17.47
CA GLY A 58 -20.12 -12.19 -17.23
C GLY A 58 -20.42 -11.69 -15.82
N ALA A 59 -19.44 -11.62 -14.91
CA ALA A 59 -19.63 -10.97 -13.61
C ALA A 59 -20.10 -9.51 -13.79
N ASP A 60 -20.97 -9.06 -12.90
CA ASP A 60 -21.38 -7.65 -12.88
C ASP A 60 -20.35 -6.78 -12.14
N GLN A 61 -20.50 -5.47 -12.30
CA GLN A 61 -19.58 -4.50 -11.70
C GLN A 61 -19.48 -4.61 -10.17
N ARG A 62 -20.55 -5.01 -9.49
CA ARG A 62 -20.54 -5.15 -8.03
C ARG A 62 -19.67 -6.33 -7.64
N THR A 63 -19.91 -7.50 -8.23
CA THR A 63 -19.12 -8.71 -7.97
C THR A 63 -17.64 -8.49 -8.29
N VAL A 64 -17.33 -7.82 -9.41
CA VAL A 64 -15.94 -7.51 -9.78
C VAL A 64 -15.30 -6.54 -8.79
N GLY A 65 -16.02 -5.51 -8.35
CA GLY A 65 -15.54 -4.55 -7.36
C GLY A 65 -15.25 -5.20 -6.01
N GLU A 66 -16.15 -6.05 -5.53
CA GLU A 66 -15.98 -6.83 -4.29
C GLU A 66 -14.73 -7.72 -4.38
N ARG A 67 -14.54 -8.45 -5.49
CA ARG A 67 -13.39 -9.34 -5.70
C ARG A 67 -12.06 -8.63 -5.92
N ALA A 68 -12.09 -7.42 -6.47
CA ALA A 68 -10.90 -6.60 -6.66
C ALA A 68 -10.59 -5.70 -5.45
N SER A 69 -11.41 -5.74 -4.39
CA SER A 69 -11.42 -4.78 -3.28
C SER A 69 -11.37 -3.33 -3.77
N LEU A 70 -12.37 -2.96 -4.55
CA LEU A 70 -12.62 -1.62 -5.05
C LEU A 70 -14.00 -1.15 -4.60
N ASP A 71 -14.06 0.05 -4.03
CA ASP A 71 -15.35 0.67 -3.72
C ASP A 71 -16.16 0.94 -4.99
N LYS A 72 -17.46 1.19 -4.82
CA LYS A 72 -18.41 1.37 -5.92
C LYS A 72 -18.01 2.50 -6.89
N ALA A 73 -17.51 3.62 -6.36
CA ALA A 73 -17.16 4.79 -7.17
C ALA A 73 -15.88 4.51 -7.97
N THR A 74 -14.84 4.02 -7.30
CA THR A 74 -13.57 3.63 -7.91
C THR A 74 -13.78 2.55 -8.97
N MET A 75 -14.60 1.53 -8.68
CA MET A 75 -14.91 0.46 -9.63
C MET A 75 -15.65 0.99 -10.86
N ALA A 76 -16.62 1.90 -10.69
CA ALA A 76 -17.36 2.49 -11.81
C ALA A 76 -16.45 3.24 -12.77
N GLU A 77 -15.57 4.07 -12.21
CA GLU A 77 -14.58 4.80 -13.00
C GLU A 77 -13.58 3.84 -13.67
N MET A 78 -13.14 2.80 -12.95
CA MET A 78 -12.24 1.77 -13.46
C MET A 78 -12.83 1.05 -14.68
N VAL A 79 -14.06 0.55 -14.59
CA VAL A 79 -14.74 -0.09 -15.72
C VAL A 79 -14.87 0.88 -16.89
N ALA A 80 -15.28 2.13 -16.63
CA ALA A 80 -15.44 3.11 -17.70
C ALA A 80 -14.10 3.38 -18.43
N ARG A 81 -12.99 3.44 -17.70
CA ARG A 81 -11.63 3.58 -18.28
C ARG A 81 -11.22 2.33 -19.06
N LEU A 82 -11.43 1.12 -18.51
CA LEU A 82 -11.07 -0.14 -19.16
C LEU A 82 -11.89 -0.42 -20.43
N VAL A 83 -13.18 -0.05 -20.45
CA VAL A 83 -14.04 -0.10 -21.64
C VAL A 83 -13.56 0.89 -22.70
N ARG A 84 -13.23 2.14 -22.33
CA ARG A 84 -12.68 3.13 -23.26
C ARG A 84 -11.35 2.69 -23.88
N ARG A 85 -10.52 1.98 -23.12
CA ARG A 85 -9.27 1.38 -23.61
C ARG A 85 -9.49 0.10 -24.43
N GLY A 86 -10.73 -0.36 -24.60
CA GLY A 86 -11.04 -1.57 -25.34
C GLY A 86 -10.58 -2.87 -24.65
N LEU A 87 -10.29 -2.84 -23.35
CA LEU A 87 -9.85 -4.02 -22.58
C LEU A 87 -11.03 -4.82 -21.99
N VAL A 88 -12.14 -4.15 -21.72
CA VAL A 88 -13.35 -4.75 -21.16
C VAL A 88 -14.54 -4.48 -22.08
N LEU A 89 -15.37 -5.51 -22.27
CA LEU A 89 -16.66 -5.43 -22.94
C LEU A 89 -17.76 -5.31 -21.89
N ARG A 90 -18.81 -4.56 -22.22
CA ARG A 90 -20.01 -4.40 -21.38
C ARG A 90 -21.25 -4.72 -22.19
N ARG A 91 -22.06 -5.67 -21.72
CA ARG A 91 -23.31 -6.09 -22.35
C ARG A 91 -24.47 -5.97 -21.36
N ARG A 92 -25.70 -5.80 -21.87
CA ARG A 92 -26.91 -5.92 -21.03
C ARG A 92 -27.13 -7.39 -20.71
N ASP A 93 -27.54 -7.68 -19.48
CA ASP A 93 -27.94 -9.03 -19.10
C ASP A 93 -29.27 -9.37 -19.81
N PRO A 94 -29.36 -10.49 -20.57
CA PRO A 94 -30.60 -10.93 -21.20
C PRO A 94 -31.72 -11.26 -20.19
N ALA A 95 -31.37 -11.67 -18.97
CA ALA A 95 -32.33 -12.04 -17.92
C ALA A 95 -32.79 -10.81 -17.10
N ASP A 96 -31.96 -9.77 -17.01
CA ASP A 96 -32.30 -8.51 -16.35
C ASP A 96 -31.67 -7.32 -17.09
N GLY A 97 -32.47 -6.64 -17.93
CA GLY A 97 -31.98 -5.50 -18.72
C GLY A 97 -31.42 -4.32 -17.91
N ARG A 98 -31.64 -4.27 -16.59
CA ARG A 98 -31.04 -3.28 -15.68
C ARG A 98 -29.63 -3.66 -15.25
N ARG A 99 -29.27 -4.95 -15.31
CA ARG A 99 -27.95 -5.48 -15.00
C ARG A 99 -27.03 -5.39 -16.23
N LYS A 100 -25.75 -5.10 -15.97
CA LYS A 100 -24.70 -5.04 -17.00
C LYS A 100 -23.64 -6.06 -16.66
N LEU A 101 -23.41 -6.98 -17.59
CA LEU A 101 -22.41 -8.02 -17.49
C LEU A 101 -21.11 -7.54 -18.13
N LEU A 102 -19.98 -7.87 -17.51
CA LEU A 102 -18.65 -7.50 -17.94
C LEU A 102 -17.89 -8.74 -18.40
N ALA A 103 -17.07 -8.59 -19.43
CA ALA A 103 -16.17 -9.64 -19.90
C ALA A 103 -14.89 -9.02 -20.46
N LEU A 104 -13.81 -9.78 -20.53
CA LEU A 104 -12.62 -9.35 -21.26
C LEU A 104 -12.90 -9.26 -22.76
N SER A 105 -12.30 -8.27 -23.41
CA SER A 105 -12.10 -8.30 -24.87
C SER A 105 -10.90 -9.19 -25.21
N GLN A 106 -10.63 -9.39 -26.51
CA GLN A 106 -9.38 -10.03 -26.96
C GLN A 106 -8.14 -9.24 -26.48
N ASN A 107 -8.19 -7.90 -26.56
CA ASN A 107 -7.12 -7.02 -26.07
C ASN A 107 -6.96 -7.12 -24.54
N GLY A 108 -8.07 -7.23 -23.80
CA GLY A 108 -8.04 -7.44 -22.36
C GLY A 108 -7.38 -8.76 -21.98
N ALA A 109 -7.74 -9.85 -22.67
CA ALA A 109 -7.12 -11.15 -22.46
C ALA A 109 -5.63 -11.15 -22.82
N GLN A 110 -5.22 -10.43 -23.87
CA GLN A 110 -3.81 -10.25 -24.23
C GLN A 110 -3.06 -9.47 -23.15
N ALA A 111 -3.62 -8.36 -22.66
CA ALA A 111 -3.01 -7.56 -21.60
C ALA A 111 -2.78 -8.36 -20.31
N VAL A 112 -3.72 -9.25 -19.93
CA VAL A 112 -3.53 -10.17 -18.79
C VAL A 112 -2.36 -11.11 -19.04
N ARG A 113 -2.28 -11.73 -20.23
CA ARG A 113 -1.18 -12.65 -20.58
C ARG A 113 0.18 -11.97 -20.53
N GLU A 114 0.30 -10.78 -21.10
CA GLU A 114 1.54 -10.00 -21.12
C GLU A 114 1.97 -9.58 -19.72
N ALA A 115 1.02 -9.12 -18.88
CA ALA A 115 1.33 -8.69 -17.52
C ALA A 115 1.66 -9.86 -16.58
N THR A 116 1.13 -11.07 -16.84
CA THR A 116 1.23 -12.23 -15.93
C THR A 116 2.68 -12.55 -15.54
N GLY A 117 3.60 -12.55 -16.51
CA GLY A 117 5.01 -12.84 -16.23
C GLY A 117 5.64 -11.81 -15.27
N GLY A 118 5.31 -10.53 -15.45
CA GLY A 118 5.73 -9.45 -14.55
C GLY A 118 5.14 -9.60 -13.15
N VAL A 119 3.85 -9.91 -13.05
CA VAL A 119 3.16 -10.11 -11.76
C VAL A 119 3.76 -11.27 -10.97
N VAL A 120 4.10 -12.38 -11.64
CA VAL A 120 4.79 -13.52 -11.01
C VAL A 120 6.16 -13.09 -10.45
N ARG A 121 6.90 -12.24 -11.17
CA ARG A 121 8.18 -11.68 -10.67
C ARG A 121 7.96 -10.78 -9.47
N VAL A 122 6.98 -9.86 -9.53
CA VAL A 122 6.61 -9.00 -8.38
C VAL A 122 6.37 -9.84 -7.13
N GLN A 123 5.54 -10.89 -7.23
CA GLN A 123 5.23 -11.74 -6.08
C GLN A 123 6.44 -12.52 -5.58
N ARG A 124 7.22 -13.11 -6.48
CA ARG A 124 8.45 -13.82 -6.11
C ARG A 124 9.41 -12.90 -5.35
N THR A 125 9.61 -11.69 -5.85
CA THR A 125 10.53 -10.71 -5.27
C THR A 125 10.00 -10.10 -3.96
N LEU A 126 8.67 -10.07 -3.75
CA LEU A 126 8.08 -9.73 -2.45
C LEU A 126 8.28 -10.84 -1.41
N PHE A 127 8.30 -12.10 -1.83
CA PHE A 127 8.47 -13.27 -0.94
C PHE A 127 9.93 -13.69 -0.71
N GLU A 128 10.87 -13.25 -1.54
CA GLU A 128 12.30 -13.58 -1.43
C GLU A 128 12.90 -13.43 -0.02
N PRO A 129 12.55 -12.43 0.81
CA PRO A 129 13.07 -12.30 2.17
C PRO A 129 12.47 -13.26 3.21
N LEU A 130 11.49 -14.10 2.83
CA LEU A 130 10.66 -14.91 3.74
C LEU A 130 10.85 -16.41 3.48
N SER A 131 10.98 -17.21 4.55
CA SER A 131 10.95 -18.67 4.44
C SER A 131 9.59 -19.18 3.92
N PRO A 132 9.47 -20.41 3.41
CA PRO A 132 8.18 -20.97 2.98
C PRO A 132 7.08 -20.91 4.05
N GLU A 133 7.43 -21.15 5.31
CA GLU A 133 6.51 -21.06 6.45
C GLU A 133 6.09 -19.61 6.70
N GLU A 134 7.05 -18.68 6.63
CA GLU A 134 6.81 -17.25 6.77
C GLU A 134 5.94 -16.68 5.63
N GLN A 135 6.04 -17.23 4.42
CA GLN A 135 5.21 -16.83 3.28
C GLN A 135 3.74 -17.19 3.49
N LEU A 136 3.46 -18.38 4.04
CA LEU A 136 2.09 -18.76 4.39
C LEU A 136 1.55 -17.88 5.51
N GLU A 137 2.38 -17.64 6.51
CA GLU A 137 2.01 -16.89 7.69
C GLU A 137 1.76 -15.40 7.37
N ILE A 138 2.60 -14.77 6.54
CA ILE A 138 2.37 -13.37 6.16
C ILE A 138 1.10 -13.21 5.32
N VAL A 139 0.76 -14.18 4.46
CA VAL A 139 -0.49 -14.17 3.70
C VAL A 139 -1.68 -14.22 4.65
N ARG A 140 -1.64 -15.10 5.66
CA ARG A 140 -2.67 -15.20 6.71
C ARG A 140 -2.83 -13.91 7.50
N VAL A 141 -1.71 -13.36 7.99
CA VAL A 141 -1.67 -12.09 8.74
C VAL A 141 -2.22 -10.95 7.90
N MET A 142 -1.76 -10.80 6.66
CA MET A 142 -2.17 -9.73 5.77
C MET A 142 -3.64 -9.84 5.37
N ALA A 143 -4.18 -11.06 5.17
CA ALA A 143 -5.60 -11.26 4.90
C ALA A 143 -6.48 -10.82 6.08
N ARG A 144 -6.07 -11.14 7.31
CA ARG A 144 -6.75 -10.68 8.53
C ARG A 144 -6.71 -9.16 8.68
N ILE A 145 -5.54 -8.55 8.48
CA ILE A 145 -5.40 -7.08 8.50
C ILE A 145 -6.28 -6.44 7.42
N ALA A 146 -6.29 -7.01 6.21
CA ALA A 146 -7.11 -6.60 5.07
C ALA A 146 -8.62 -6.83 5.27
N ARG A 147 -9.05 -7.41 6.39
CA ARG A 147 -10.46 -7.70 6.73
C ARG A 147 -11.14 -8.61 5.69
N LEU A 148 -10.39 -9.57 5.15
CA LEU A 148 -10.93 -10.57 4.23
C LEU A 148 -11.38 -11.80 5.03
N GLU A 149 -12.56 -12.32 4.72
CA GLU A 149 -13.15 -13.46 5.43
C GLU A 149 -12.32 -14.75 5.29
N PRO A 150 -12.24 -15.62 6.32
CA PRO A 150 -11.44 -16.84 6.32
C PRO A 150 -11.78 -17.81 5.18
N SER A 151 -13.03 -17.83 4.70
CA SER A 151 -13.46 -18.66 3.56
C SER A 151 -12.77 -18.28 2.24
N ALA A 152 -12.25 -17.05 2.12
CA ALA A 152 -11.41 -16.64 1.00
C ALA A 152 -9.99 -17.24 1.08
N VAL A 153 -9.52 -17.61 2.28
CA VAL A 153 -8.16 -18.12 2.55
C VAL A 153 -8.12 -19.65 2.66
N ALA A 154 -9.22 -20.29 3.06
CA ALA A 154 -9.28 -21.68 3.52
C ALA A 154 -9.22 -22.80 2.45
N VAL A 155 -8.89 -22.50 1.19
CA VAL A 155 -8.69 -23.57 0.17
C VAL A 155 -7.22 -23.56 -0.29
N MET A 156 -6.30 -23.90 0.61
CA MET A 156 -4.97 -24.39 0.22
C MET A 156 -5.15 -25.80 -0.32
N GLY A 157 -5.32 -25.94 -1.63
CA GLY A 157 -5.55 -27.25 -2.22
C GLY A 157 -5.29 -27.34 -3.72
N ASP A 158 -5.58 -26.30 -4.50
CA ASP A 158 -5.28 -26.37 -5.93
C ASP A 158 -5.22 -24.99 -6.62
N ALA A 159 -4.47 -24.93 -7.72
CA ALA A 159 -4.22 -23.80 -8.62
C ALA A 159 -3.40 -22.60 -8.07
N ARG A 160 -2.11 -22.57 -8.43
CA ARG A 160 -1.18 -21.41 -8.47
C ARG A 160 -1.63 -20.19 -7.63
N PRO A 161 -1.30 -20.12 -6.32
CA PRO A 161 -1.64 -18.98 -5.45
C PRO A 161 -1.18 -17.62 -6.01
N THR A 162 -0.22 -17.63 -6.94
CA THR A 162 0.27 -16.45 -7.66
C THR A 162 -0.78 -15.75 -8.54
N LEU A 163 -1.85 -16.43 -8.95
CA LEU A 163 -2.89 -15.88 -9.84
C LEU A 163 -4.29 -15.90 -9.24
N ASP A 164 -4.41 -16.27 -7.96
CA ASP A 164 -5.61 -15.96 -7.21
C ASP A 164 -5.55 -14.47 -6.82
N ALA A 165 -6.42 -13.68 -7.45
CA ALA A 165 -6.47 -12.24 -7.27
C ALA A 165 -6.61 -11.83 -5.79
N GLN A 166 -7.31 -12.63 -4.98
CA GLN A 166 -7.59 -12.32 -3.57
C GLN A 166 -6.49 -12.79 -2.63
N ARG A 167 -5.65 -13.75 -3.05
CA ARG A 167 -4.57 -14.33 -2.23
C ARG A 167 -3.18 -13.83 -2.61
N ALA A 168 -3.04 -13.17 -3.76
CA ALA A 168 -1.79 -12.55 -4.17
C ALA A 168 -1.30 -11.55 -3.11
N ILE A 169 -0.06 -11.70 -2.64
CA ILE A 169 0.49 -10.82 -1.58
C ILE A 169 0.45 -9.33 -1.96
N GLY A 170 0.67 -8.99 -3.23
CA GLY A 170 0.55 -7.60 -3.72
C GLY A 170 -0.89 -7.05 -3.64
N TYR A 171 -1.90 -7.91 -3.79
CA TYR A 171 -3.28 -7.55 -3.53
C TYR A 171 -3.51 -7.30 -2.05
N LEU A 172 -3.07 -8.22 -1.17
CA LEU A 172 -3.25 -8.10 0.27
C LEU A 172 -2.56 -6.86 0.84
N ILE A 173 -1.34 -6.55 0.40
CA ILE A 173 -0.63 -5.30 0.73
C ILE A 173 -1.47 -4.08 0.37
N ARG A 174 -2.03 -4.05 -0.84
CA ARG A 174 -2.86 -2.93 -1.29
C ARG A 174 -4.13 -2.78 -0.45
N VAL A 175 -4.82 -3.89 -0.15
CA VAL A 175 -6.06 -3.84 0.65
C VAL A 175 -5.77 -3.47 2.10
N ALA A 176 -4.70 -4.01 2.70
CA ALA A 176 -4.24 -3.59 4.02
C ALA A 176 -3.91 -2.08 4.05
N GLN A 177 -3.31 -1.53 2.99
CA GLN A 177 -3.07 -0.09 2.88
C GLN A 177 -4.38 0.72 2.75
N GLN A 178 -5.41 0.19 2.10
CA GLN A 178 -6.73 0.82 2.04
C GLN A 178 -7.38 0.86 3.43
N VAL A 179 -7.32 -0.25 4.19
CA VAL A 179 -7.79 -0.32 5.58
C VAL A 179 -7.04 0.70 6.44
N HIS A 180 -5.71 0.73 6.36
CA HIS A 180 -4.89 1.73 7.05
C HIS A 180 -5.30 3.16 6.70
N THR A 181 -5.49 3.47 5.42
CA THR A 181 -5.88 4.82 4.96
C THR A 181 -7.25 5.23 5.50
N LYS A 182 -8.21 4.29 5.54
CA LYS A 182 -9.54 4.52 6.11
C LYS A 182 -9.45 4.82 7.61
N LEU A 183 -8.79 3.93 8.36
CA LEU A 183 -8.60 4.10 9.81
C LEU A 183 -7.88 5.41 10.13
N TRP A 184 -6.87 5.77 9.33
CA TRP A 184 -6.16 7.04 9.47
C TRP A 184 -7.11 8.24 9.36
N SER A 185 -7.95 8.27 8.32
CA SER A 185 -8.92 9.35 8.14
C SER A 185 -9.95 9.42 9.28
N GLU A 186 -10.34 8.27 9.84
CA GLU A 186 -11.33 8.19 10.92
C GLU A 186 -10.77 8.59 12.29
N LYS A 187 -9.51 8.23 12.57
CA LYS A 187 -8.90 8.35 13.90
C LYS A 187 -7.93 9.51 14.06
N VAL A 188 -7.25 9.91 12.98
CA VAL A 188 -6.27 11.01 12.96
C VAL A 188 -6.84 12.22 12.23
N GLY A 189 -7.70 12.00 11.24
CA GLY A 189 -8.27 13.05 10.38
C GLY A 189 -7.44 13.29 9.12
N THR A 190 -7.69 14.42 8.46
CA THR A 190 -7.12 14.75 7.13
C THR A 190 -6.05 15.84 7.17
N GLU A 191 -5.81 16.49 8.31
CA GLU A 191 -4.84 17.57 8.45
C GLU A 191 -3.38 17.07 8.32
N LEU A 192 -3.12 15.86 8.79
CA LEU A 192 -1.80 15.23 8.79
C LEU A 192 -1.90 13.86 8.14
N THR A 193 -1.11 13.61 7.09
CA THR A 193 -1.07 12.29 6.44
C THR A 193 -0.08 11.35 7.15
N ALA A 194 -0.24 10.03 7.00
CA ALA A 194 0.69 9.07 7.60
C ALA A 194 2.17 9.30 7.23
N PRO A 195 2.53 9.60 5.96
CA PRO A 195 3.89 10.00 5.61
C PRO A 195 4.35 11.30 6.28
N GLN A 196 3.47 12.30 6.43
CA GLN A 196 3.82 13.54 7.11
C GLN A 196 4.06 13.30 8.60
N TYR A 197 3.21 12.50 9.25
CA TYR A 197 3.42 12.09 10.64
C TYR A 197 4.78 11.39 10.82
N ALA A 198 5.14 10.46 9.93
CA ALA A 198 6.43 9.77 9.99
C ALA A 198 7.62 10.74 9.88
N VAL A 199 7.51 11.79 9.05
CA VAL A 199 8.53 12.85 8.97
C VAL A 199 8.59 13.67 10.27
N LEU A 200 7.44 14.01 10.87
CA LEU A 200 7.43 14.76 12.12
C LEU A 200 7.98 13.94 13.29
N ASP A 201 7.61 12.66 13.40
CA ASP A 201 8.13 11.73 14.43
C ASP A 201 9.64 11.48 14.27
N ALA A 202 10.14 11.37 13.03
CA ALA A 202 11.57 11.30 12.75
C ALA A 202 12.31 12.57 13.20
N LEU A 203 11.73 13.75 12.98
CA LEU A 203 12.30 15.03 13.41
C LEU A 203 12.21 15.28 14.92
N GLU A 204 11.21 14.70 15.60
CA GLU A 204 11.16 14.67 17.06
C GLU A 204 12.29 13.79 17.61
N THR A 205 12.55 12.65 16.97
CA THR A 205 13.55 11.68 17.40
C THR A 205 14.98 12.17 17.15
N GLU A 206 15.25 12.78 15.99
CA GLU A 206 16.57 13.29 15.62
C GLU A 206 16.48 14.77 15.16
N PRO A 207 16.29 15.73 16.09
CA PRO A 207 16.26 17.15 15.77
C PRO A 207 17.58 17.62 15.14
N GLY A 208 17.50 18.39 14.07
CA GLY A 208 18.66 18.85 13.32
C GLY A 208 19.15 17.86 12.27
N ALA A 209 18.51 16.71 12.11
CA ALA A 209 18.81 15.78 11.01
C ALA A 209 18.67 16.46 9.64
N ASP A 210 19.50 16.03 8.68
CA ASP A 210 19.36 16.48 7.31
C ASP A 210 18.21 15.75 6.60
N GLN A 211 17.83 16.26 5.43
CA GLN A 211 16.72 15.69 4.67
C GLN A 211 16.95 14.23 4.26
N ARG A 212 18.20 13.80 4.05
CA ARG A 212 18.50 12.42 3.71
C ARG A 212 18.18 11.55 4.93
N THR A 213 18.76 11.85 6.08
CA THR A 213 18.54 11.12 7.33
C THR A 213 17.06 11.04 7.67
N VAL A 214 16.31 12.14 7.56
CA VAL A 214 14.86 12.14 7.82
C VAL A 214 14.10 11.27 6.81
N GLY A 215 14.51 11.27 5.54
CA GLY A 215 13.95 10.38 4.52
C GLY A 215 14.19 8.90 4.84
N GLU A 216 15.40 8.55 5.32
CA GLU A 216 15.73 7.21 5.79
C GLU A 216 14.82 6.82 6.98
N LEU A 217 14.73 7.68 8.01
CA LEU A 217 13.90 7.46 9.20
C LEU A 217 12.41 7.35 8.89
N ALA A 218 11.90 8.11 7.92
CA ALA A 218 10.50 8.10 7.51
C ALA A 218 10.20 7.04 6.42
N SER A 219 11.21 6.32 5.93
CA SER A 219 11.10 5.42 4.77
C SER A 219 10.45 6.12 3.56
N LEU A 220 11.08 7.20 3.12
CA LEU A 220 10.69 8.01 1.97
C LEU A 220 11.88 8.15 1.01
N ASP A 221 11.61 7.99 -0.28
CA ASP A 221 12.61 8.25 -1.32
C ASP A 221 12.97 9.75 -1.37
N LYS A 222 14.14 10.05 -1.97
CA LYS A 222 14.70 11.41 -2.03
C LYS A 222 13.73 12.44 -2.64
N ALA A 223 13.03 12.08 -3.71
CA ALA A 223 12.15 13.01 -4.42
C ALA A 223 10.89 13.31 -3.59
N THR A 224 10.25 12.26 -3.08
CA THR A 224 9.10 12.37 -2.18
C THR A 224 9.45 13.15 -0.92
N MET A 225 10.62 12.88 -0.31
CA MET A 225 11.08 13.59 0.88
C MET A 225 11.31 15.09 0.61
N ALA A 226 11.91 15.44 -0.53
CA ALA A 226 12.16 16.84 -0.90
C ALA A 226 10.87 17.65 -1.04
N GLU A 227 9.88 17.06 -1.71
CA GLU A 227 8.58 17.67 -1.84
C GLU A 227 7.86 17.77 -0.49
N MET A 228 7.95 16.72 0.32
CA MET A 228 7.34 16.65 1.65
C MET A 228 7.88 17.75 2.57
N VAL A 229 9.20 17.87 2.73
CA VAL A 229 9.82 18.93 3.53
C VAL A 229 9.41 20.30 3.02
N SER A 230 9.45 20.51 1.70
CA SER A 230 9.09 21.80 1.11
C SER A 230 7.64 22.19 1.40
N ARG A 231 6.72 21.22 1.48
CA ARG A 231 5.32 21.44 1.88
C ARG A 231 5.19 21.69 3.39
N LEU A 232 5.89 20.91 4.22
CA LEU A 232 5.85 21.04 5.68
C LEU A 232 6.47 22.36 6.18
N VAL A 233 7.55 22.84 5.55
CA VAL A 233 8.14 24.16 5.80
C VAL A 233 7.16 25.27 5.40
N ARG A 234 6.52 25.18 4.23
CA ARG A 234 5.49 26.15 3.80
C ARG A 234 4.28 26.20 4.72
N ARG A 235 3.91 25.06 5.32
CA ARG A 235 2.86 24.97 6.34
C ARG A 235 3.31 25.46 7.73
N GLY A 236 4.57 25.86 7.89
CA GLY A 236 5.11 26.28 9.18
C GLY A 236 5.28 25.16 10.20
N LEU A 237 5.22 23.88 9.79
CA LEU A 237 5.36 22.74 10.70
C LEU A 237 6.82 22.36 10.94
N VAL A 238 7.67 22.53 9.94
CA VAL A 238 9.10 22.20 9.98
C VAL A 238 9.92 23.46 9.78
N LEU A 239 10.96 23.63 10.59
CA LEU A 239 11.98 24.66 10.42
C LEU A 239 13.15 24.11 9.59
N ARG A 240 13.72 24.98 8.75
CA ARG A 240 14.89 24.65 7.91
C ARG A 240 15.98 25.68 8.13
N ARG A 241 17.16 25.23 8.54
CA ARG A 241 18.35 26.06 8.74
C ARG A 241 19.51 25.51 7.90
N ARG A 242 20.32 26.39 7.30
CA ARG A 242 21.59 25.96 6.68
C ARG A 242 22.52 25.39 7.75
N ASP A 243 23.21 24.31 7.42
CA ASP A 243 24.23 23.76 8.31
C ASP A 243 25.44 24.73 8.35
N PRO A 244 25.85 25.23 9.53
CA PRO A 244 27.01 26.12 9.67
C PRO A 244 28.33 25.47 9.22
N SER A 245 28.44 24.15 9.31
CA SER A 245 29.64 23.38 8.96
C SER A 245 29.64 22.95 7.49
N ASP A 246 28.48 22.94 6.84
CA ASP A 246 28.32 22.62 5.41
C ASP A 246 27.14 23.39 4.81
N GLY A 247 27.40 24.54 4.18
CA GLY A 247 26.36 25.37 3.58
C GLY A 247 25.55 24.71 2.46
N ARG A 248 25.94 23.53 1.97
CA ARG A 248 25.18 22.72 1.00
C ARG A 248 24.13 21.84 1.67
N ARG A 249 24.18 21.65 2.99
CA ARG A 249 23.22 20.87 3.78
C ARG A 249 22.23 21.78 4.49
N ASN A 250 21.03 21.25 4.70
CA ASN A 250 20.02 21.89 5.53
C ASN A 250 19.69 20.95 6.70
N LEU A 251 19.70 21.52 7.90
CA LEU A 251 19.26 20.89 9.13
C LEU A 251 17.77 21.19 9.33
N LEU A 252 17.02 20.14 9.66
CA LEU A 252 15.57 20.19 9.83
C LEU A 252 15.20 19.98 11.30
N SER A 253 14.20 20.69 11.78
CA SER A 253 13.64 20.49 13.11
C SER A 253 12.15 20.78 13.12
N LEU A 254 11.43 20.27 14.12
CA LEU A 254 10.05 20.68 14.33
C LEU A 254 9.97 22.14 14.77
N SER A 255 8.99 22.85 14.26
CA SER A 255 8.53 24.12 14.85
C SER A 255 7.65 23.84 16.09
N PRO A 256 7.34 24.84 16.93
CA PRO A 256 6.34 24.68 18.00
C PRO A 256 4.99 24.17 17.49
N THR A 257 4.49 24.71 16.38
CA THR A 257 3.24 24.25 15.75
C THR A 257 3.34 22.82 15.24
N GLY A 258 4.51 22.42 14.71
CA GLY A 258 4.78 21.05 14.28
C GLY A 258 4.79 20.04 15.44
N GLN A 259 5.38 20.42 16.58
CA GLN A 259 5.37 19.62 17.81
C GLN A 259 3.94 19.44 18.33
N GLU A 260 3.17 20.53 18.41
CA GLU A 260 1.79 20.48 18.86
C GLU A 260 0.91 19.60 17.96
N LEU A 261 1.07 19.71 16.64
CA LEU A 261 0.33 18.86 15.68
C LEU A 261 0.73 17.39 15.81
N LEU A 262 2.02 17.08 15.98
CA LEU A 262 2.49 15.72 16.20
C LEU A 262 1.84 15.13 17.46
N HIS A 263 1.93 15.82 18.60
CA HIS A 263 1.45 15.33 19.89
C HIS A 263 -0.06 15.11 19.92
N ARG A 264 -0.86 16.02 19.33
CA ARG A 264 -2.31 15.82 19.24
C ARG A 264 -2.70 14.63 18.36
N SER A 265 -1.89 14.32 17.34
CA SER A 265 -2.15 13.20 16.44
C SER A 265 -1.73 11.84 17.01
N THR A 266 -0.78 11.79 17.96
CA THR A 266 -0.21 10.54 18.51
C THR A 266 -1.28 9.60 19.07
N ALA A 267 -2.31 10.11 19.76
CA ALA A 267 -3.38 9.27 20.30
C ALA A 267 -4.17 8.57 19.18
N GLY A 268 -4.59 9.32 18.17
CA GLY A 268 -5.26 8.77 16.99
C GLY A 268 -4.38 7.77 16.24
N VAL A 269 -3.07 8.04 16.11
CA VAL A 269 -2.12 7.11 15.48
C VAL A 269 -2.02 5.80 16.27
N ARG A 270 -2.03 5.84 17.60
CA ARG A 270 -2.07 4.63 18.43
C ARG A 270 -3.34 3.82 18.17
N GLU A 271 -4.50 4.47 18.16
CA GLU A 271 -5.77 3.81 17.85
C GLU A 271 -5.77 3.16 16.45
N VAL A 272 -5.14 3.79 15.45
CA VAL A 272 -4.96 3.19 14.12
C VAL A 272 -4.12 1.91 14.19
N GLN A 273 -3.02 1.93 14.94
CA GLN A 273 -2.13 0.77 15.08
C GLN A 273 -2.82 -0.40 15.79
N GLU A 274 -3.51 -0.11 16.90
CA GLU A 274 -4.30 -1.09 17.64
C GLU A 274 -5.43 -1.67 16.76
N ALA A 275 -6.16 -0.81 16.06
CA ALA A 275 -7.21 -1.24 15.15
C ALA A 275 -6.66 -2.11 14.01
N LEU A 276 -5.50 -1.79 13.43
CA LEU A 276 -4.92 -2.62 12.37
C LEU A 276 -4.65 -4.05 12.84
N LEU A 277 -4.09 -4.22 14.04
CA LEU A 277 -3.74 -5.52 14.62
C LEU A 277 -4.91 -6.21 15.34
N SER A 278 -6.04 -5.54 15.57
CA SER A 278 -7.17 -6.08 16.32
C SER A 278 -7.75 -7.42 15.84
N PRO A 279 -7.64 -7.84 14.56
CA PRO A 279 -8.08 -9.18 14.14
C PRO A 279 -7.05 -10.29 14.41
N LEU A 280 -5.89 -9.96 14.97
CA LEU A 280 -4.86 -10.89 15.38
C LEU A 280 -4.92 -11.05 16.90
N GLU A 281 -4.66 -12.27 17.38
CA GLU A 281 -4.51 -12.52 18.80
C GLU A 281 -3.27 -11.76 19.32
N PRO A 282 -3.28 -11.24 20.58
CA PRO A 282 -2.17 -10.46 21.11
C PRO A 282 -0.81 -11.16 21.02
N GLN A 283 -0.78 -12.49 21.14
CA GLN A 283 0.46 -13.28 21.04
C GLN A 283 1.01 -13.32 19.60
N GLU A 284 0.17 -13.08 18.59
CA GLU A 284 0.56 -13.05 17.17
C GLU A 284 1.18 -11.71 16.76
N HIS A 285 1.02 -10.64 17.55
CA HIS A 285 1.38 -9.27 17.14
C HIS A 285 2.87 -9.10 16.85
N ALA A 286 3.75 -9.61 17.72
CA ALA A 286 5.19 -9.51 17.53
C ALA A 286 5.66 -10.23 16.26
N GLN A 287 5.13 -11.43 16.01
CA GLN A 287 5.43 -12.20 14.80
C GLN A 287 4.89 -11.50 13.55
N ALA A 288 3.68 -10.96 13.60
CA ALA A 288 3.09 -10.21 12.50
C ALA A 288 3.94 -8.99 12.12
N LEU A 289 4.41 -8.22 13.11
CA LEU A 289 5.29 -7.07 12.89
C LEU A 289 6.63 -7.49 12.28
N ALA A 290 7.23 -8.59 12.74
CA ALA A 290 8.47 -9.11 12.18
C ALA A 290 8.31 -9.51 10.69
N LEU A 291 7.21 -10.18 10.35
CA LEU A 291 6.90 -10.55 8.96
C LEU A 291 6.65 -9.32 8.08
N LEU A 292 5.88 -8.35 8.59
CA LEU A 292 5.62 -7.08 7.91
C LEU A 292 6.92 -6.30 7.67
N ALA A 293 7.85 -6.29 8.63
CA ALA A 293 9.15 -5.64 8.49
C ALA A 293 9.97 -6.29 7.37
N LYS A 294 10.05 -7.62 7.33
CA LYS A 294 10.71 -8.36 6.24
C LYS A 294 10.10 -8.04 4.87
N ALA A 295 8.76 -7.97 4.77
CA ALA A 295 8.09 -7.62 3.52
C ALA A 295 8.24 -6.15 3.12
N ALA A 296 8.32 -5.25 4.09
CA ALA A 296 8.70 -3.86 3.92
C ALA A 296 10.20 -3.70 3.55
N ARG A 297 10.97 -4.79 3.68
CA ARG A 297 12.43 -4.86 3.49
C ARG A 297 13.21 -3.98 4.49
N LEU A 298 12.63 -3.78 5.67
CA LEU A 298 13.27 -3.10 6.81
C LEU A 298 14.28 -4.01 7.50
#